data_AF-A2FD39-F1
#
_entry.id   AF-A2FD39-F1
#
_cell.length_a   1.000
_cell.length_b   1.000
_cell.length_c   1.000
_cell.angle_alpha   90.00
_cell.angle_beta   90.00
_cell.angle_gamma   90.00
#
_symmetry.space_group_name_H-M   'P 1'
#
loop_
_entity.id
_entity.type
_entity.pdbx_description
1 polymer ?
#
loop_
_entity_poly.entity_id
_entity_poly.type
_entity_poly.pdbx_seq_one_letter_code
_entity_poly.pdbx_strand_id
1 'polypeptide(L)'
;MATLTVSLVQIFATISGQGQYKIINLPQYTTHNSFIKKNMVPGGYGGGGSSSGWYTGTGSGGGQTAVKFVNNDLFHRVIVSGGGGGTDDGNDDDGTGGAGGNLVAQGWFANGNYVGNYLAKSDSGFSFGQGEAAIDAKSRNSKGVQSYDMNDIAGAGGGWFGGFASHSPISGAGGGSSWALTEDAVIPPGVIDARDEFYENPVMKNYAFTKTSGFLFFDVQHAAGVWQGNGKLIITF
;
A
#
# COMPACT_ATOMS: atom_id res chain seq x y z
N MET A 1 -27.21 -34.78 -25.49
CA MET A 1 -26.68 -33.40 -25.49
C MET A 1 -26.21 -33.08 -24.09
N ALA A 2 -24.91 -32.84 -23.90
CA ALA A 2 -24.41 -32.35 -22.61
C ALA A 2 -24.64 -30.84 -22.56
N THR A 3 -25.49 -30.40 -21.64
CA THR A 3 -25.73 -28.98 -21.38
C THR A 3 -24.45 -28.40 -20.79
N LEU A 4 -23.80 -27.50 -21.53
CA LEU A 4 -22.62 -26.80 -21.06
C LEU A 4 -23.08 -25.77 -20.03
N THR A 5 -22.96 -26.09 -18.75
CA THR A 5 -23.22 -25.14 -17.67
C THR A 5 -22.07 -24.14 -17.66
N VAL A 6 -22.28 -22.97 -18.27
CA VAL A 6 -21.34 -21.85 -18.13
C VAL A 6 -21.46 -21.35 -16.69
N SER A 7 -20.49 -21.75 -15.86
CA SER A 7 -20.30 -21.15 -14.54
C SER A 7 -19.96 -19.68 -14.74
N LEU A 8 -20.84 -18.78 -14.32
CA LEU A 8 -20.57 -17.34 -14.34
C LEU A 8 -19.47 -17.03 -13.32
N VAL A 9 -18.32 -16.55 -13.80
CA VAL A 9 -17.26 -16.03 -12.92
C VAL A 9 -17.69 -14.64 -12.44
N GLN A 10 -17.81 -14.49 -11.11
CA GLN A 10 -18.02 -13.18 -10.51
C GLN A 10 -16.70 -12.40 -10.48
N ILE A 11 -16.76 -11.14 -10.89
CA ILE A 11 -15.62 -10.22 -10.94
C ILE A 11 -15.92 -9.04 -10.01
N PHE A 12 -14.96 -8.70 -9.16
CA PHE A 12 -15.03 -7.57 -8.25
C PHE A 12 -13.92 -6.58 -8.57
N ALA A 13 -14.21 -5.30 -8.43
CA ALA A 13 -13.21 -4.24 -8.55
C ALA A 13 -13.17 -3.41 -7.26
N THR A 14 -11.96 -3.21 -6.74
CA THR A 14 -11.66 -2.17 -5.77
C THR A 14 -11.09 -0.98 -6.52
N ILE A 15 -11.76 0.16 -6.45
CA ILE A 15 -11.26 1.44 -6.97
C ILE A 15 -10.54 2.14 -5.82
N SER A 16 -9.22 2.35 -5.97
CA SER A 16 -8.38 2.93 -4.92
C SER A 16 -8.91 4.29 -4.46
N GLY A 17 -8.78 4.57 -3.16
CA GLY A 17 -8.79 5.93 -2.65
C GLY A 17 -7.40 6.52 -2.68
N GLN A 18 -7.27 7.77 -3.12
CA GLN A 18 -6.05 8.55 -2.94
C GLN A 18 -5.70 8.71 -1.45
N GLY A 19 -4.41 8.83 -1.15
CA GLY A 19 -3.95 9.32 0.14
C GLY A 19 -4.45 10.74 0.40
N GLN A 20 -4.44 11.17 1.65
CA GLN A 20 -4.95 12.48 2.05
C GLN A 20 -3.84 13.29 2.70
N TYR A 21 -3.73 14.56 2.31
CA TYR A 21 -2.97 15.55 3.06
C TYR A 21 -3.93 16.39 3.88
N LYS A 22 -3.77 16.42 5.21
CA LYS A 22 -4.67 17.19 6.09
C LYS A 22 -3.92 17.81 7.25
N ILE A 23 -4.33 19.02 7.59
CA ILE A 23 -3.98 19.69 8.85
C ILE A 23 -4.96 19.21 9.92
N ILE A 24 -4.43 18.63 11.00
CA ILE A 24 -5.20 18.22 12.17
C ILE A 24 -4.84 19.19 13.30
N ASN A 25 -5.82 20.00 13.71
CA ASN A 25 -5.66 21.01 14.78
C ASN A 25 -5.54 20.34 16.16
N LEU A 26 -4.37 19.76 16.43
CA LEU A 26 -3.94 19.33 17.75
C LEU A 26 -3.14 20.47 18.43
N PRO A 27 -3.01 20.47 19.76
CA PRO A 27 -2.07 21.34 20.43
C PRO A 27 -0.69 21.22 19.79
N GLN A 28 -0.03 22.36 19.57
CA GLN A 28 1.35 22.40 19.12
C GLN A 28 2.19 21.49 20.03
N TYR A 29 3.14 20.76 19.47
CA TYR A 29 3.99 19.72 20.11
C TYR A 29 3.47 18.27 20.05
N THR A 30 4.40 17.40 19.69
CA THR A 30 4.28 15.94 19.63
C THR A 30 3.73 15.36 20.91
N THR A 31 2.57 14.73 20.80
CA THR A 31 2.06 13.89 21.87
C THR A 31 1.67 12.56 21.27
N HIS A 32 1.65 11.53 22.09
CA HIS A 32 1.02 10.24 21.78
C HIS A 32 -0.37 10.40 21.14
N ASN A 33 -1.06 11.52 21.39
CA ASN A 33 -2.34 11.84 20.78
C ASN A 33 -2.30 11.91 19.24
N SER A 34 -1.18 12.29 18.62
CA SER A 34 -1.02 12.31 17.15
C SER A 34 -1.12 10.92 16.53
N PHE A 35 -0.94 9.86 17.32
CA PHE A 35 -0.98 8.47 16.86
C PHE A 35 -2.23 7.73 17.34
N ILE A 36 -3.15 8.43 18.01
CA ILE A 36 -4.47 7.90 18.30
C ILE A 36 -5.29 7.95 17.01
N LYS A 37 -5.81 6.79 16.57
CA LYS A 37 -6.53 6.62 15.29
C LYS A 37 -7.54 7.71 14.93
N LYS A 38 -8.25 8.26 15.93
CA LYS A 38 -9.25 9.34 15.71
C LYS A 38 -8.63 10.69 15.28
N ASN A 39 -7.36 10.89 15.57
CA ASN A 39 -6.60 12.10 15.28
C ASN A 39 -5.68 11.93 14.06
N MET A 40 -5.52 10.70 13.56
CA MET A 40 -4.70 10.38 12.39
C MET A 40 -5.40 10.77 11.09
N VAL A 41 -4.62 10.97 10.03
CA VAL A 41 -5.17 11.10 8.68
C VAL A 41 -5.30 9.70 8.08
N PRO A 42 -6.52 9.23 7.76
CA PRO A 42 -6.71 7.87 7.31
C PRO A 42 -6.05 7.63 5.95
N GLY A 43 -5.49 6.43 5.79
CA GLY A 43 -4.99 5.96 4.50
C GLY A 43 -6.10 5.85 3.44
N GLY A 44 -5.70 5.87 2.17
CA GLY A 44 -6.58 5.71 1.04
C GLY A 44 -7.30 4.34 1.02
N TYR A 45 -8.55 4.33 0.57
CA TYR A 45 -9.33 3.10 0.45
C TYR A 45 -8.63 2.07 -0.44
N GLY A 46 -8.62 0.80 0.01
CA GLY A 46 -7.80 -0.24 -0.59
C GLY A 46 -6.44 -0.40 0.10
N GLY A 47 -6.34 -0.09 1.40
CA GLY A 47 -5.19 -0.49 2.21
C GLY A 47 -4.00 0.46 2.20
N GLY A 48 -4.23 1.77 2.00
CA GLY A 48 -3.22 2.77 2.35
C GLY A 48 -3.03 2.83 3.86
N GLY A 49 -1.82 3.15 4.31
CA GLY A 49 -1.51 3.39 5.71
C GLY A 49 -1.86 4.82 6.12
N SER A 50 -2.40 4.96 7.33
CA SER A 50 -2.71 6.25 7.93
C SER A 50 -1.44 7.01 8.34
N SER A 51 -1.44 8.34 8.20
CA SER A 51 -0.36 9.16 8.76
C SER A 51 -0.71 9.63 10.17
N SER A 52 0.26 10.24 10.85
CA SER A 52 0.03 10.86 12.16
C SER A 52 -1.02 12.00 12.06
N GLY A 53 -1.43 12.55 13.20
CA GLY A 53 -2.13 13.83 13.26
C GLY A 53 -1.15 14.96 13.47
N TRP A 54 -1.05 15.91 12.54
CA TRP A 54 -0.11 17.01 12.62
C TRP A 54 -0.71 18.38 12.35
N TYR A 55 -0.30 19.37 13.16
CA TYR A 55 -0.88 20.71 13.16
C TYR A 55 -0.40 21.58 11.99
N THR A 56 0.68 21.21 11.30
CA THR A 56 1.11 21.85 10.04
C THR A 56 0.72 21.06 8.79
N GLY A 57 0.09 19.90 8.96
CA GLY A 57 -0.32 19.02 7.86
C GLY A 57 0.54 17.77 7.76
N THR A 58 -0.01 16.70 7.19
CA THR A 58 0.66 15.39 7.06
C THR A 58 -0.07 14.55 6.02
N GLY A 59 0.67 13.71 5.30
CA GLY A 59 0.17 12.90 4.17
C GLY A 59 0.04 11.41 4.48
N SER A 60 -1.16 10.85 4.28
CA SER A 60 -1.39 9.41 4.33
C SER A 60 -1.10 8.71 3.00
N GLY A 61 -0.90 7.40 3.04
CA GLY A 61 -0.62 6.59 1.86
C GLY A 61 -1.87 6.31 1.03
N GLY A 62 -1.71 6.18 -0.28
CA GLY A 62 -2.77 5.77 -1.20
C GLY A 62 -3.09 4.28 -1.11
N GLY A 63 -4.35 3.91 -1.35
CA GLY A 63 -4.74 2.50 -1.42
C GLY A 63 -4.51 1.89 -2.79
N GLN A 64 -4.55 0.56 -2.88
CA GLN A 64 -4.46 -0.14 -4.16
C GLN A 64 -5.79 -0.19 -4.91
N THR A 65 -5.71 -0.20 -6.24
CA THR A 65 -6.81 -0.62 -7.13
C THR A 65 -6.61 -2.09 -7.45
N ALA A 66 -7.66 -2.90 -7.43
CA ALA A 66 -7.53 -4.30 -7.79
C ALA A 66 -8.77 -4.92 -8.42
N VAL A 67 -8.53 -5.93 -9.23
CA VAL A 67 -9.54 -6.85 -9.77
C VAL A 67 -9.46 -8.16 -9.01
N LYS A 68 -10.60 -8.74 -8.65
CA LYS A 68 -10.69 -10.05 -8.00
C LYS A 68 -11.69 -10.93 -8.72
N PHE A 69 -11.42 -12.23 -8.75
CA PHE A 69 -12.34 -13.22 -9.31
C PHE A 69 -12.86 -14.16 -8.21
N VAL A 70 -14.08 -14.67 -8.37
CA VAL A 70 -14.73 -15.65 -7.48
C VAL A 70 -15.13 -15.07 -6.12
N ASN A 71 -14.19 -14.50 -5.34
CA ASN A 71 -14.43 -13.92 -4.03
C ASN A 71 -13.91 -12.48 -3.92
N ASN A 72 -14.61 -11.64 -3.14
CA ASN A 72 -14.18 -10.27 -2.88
C ASN A 72 -13.25 -10.18 -1.65
N ASP A 73 -12.03 -10.71 -1.76
CA ASP A 73 -11.02 -10.62 -0.69
C ASP A 73 -9.60 -10.36 -1.25
N LEU A 74 -8.59 -10.29 -0.37
CA LEU A 74 -7.19 -10.04 -0.75
C LEU A 74 -6.54 -11.20 -1.52
N PHE A 75 -6.97 -12.43 -1.26
CA PHE A 75 -6.36 -13.67 -1.75
C PHE A 75 -6.88 -14.10 -3.12
N HIS A 76 -7.88 -13.38 -3.64
CA HIS A 76 -8.48 -13.59 -4.95
C HIS A 76 -8.21 -12.43 -5.91
N ARG A 77 -7.28 -11.53 -5.59
CA ARG A 77 -6.87 -10.44 -6.49
C ARG A 77 -6.06 -11.00 -7.65
N VAL A 78 -6.41 -10.63 -8.89
CA VAL A 78 -5.72 -11.07 -10.11
C VAL A 78 -4.98 -9.93 -10.83
N ILE A 79 -5.36 -8.69 -10.56
CA ILE A 79 -4.63 -7.47 -10.94
C ILE A 79 -4.60 -6.56 -9.73
N VAL A 80 -3.44 -5.98 -9.42
CA VAL A 80 -3.24 -5.02 -8.35
C VAL A 80 -2.36 -3.89 -8.86
N SER A 81 -2.85 -2.66 -8.74
CA SER A 81 -2.10 -1.43 -8.92
C SER A 81 -1.79 -0.84 -7.54
N GLY A 82 -0.50 -0.77 -7.19
CA GLY A 82 -0.08 -0.20 -5.90
C GLY A 82 -0.30 1.31 -5.80
N GLY A 83 -0.61 1.78 -4.59
CA GLY A 83 -0.73 3.20 -4.22
C GLY A 83 0.60 3.81 -3.80
N GLY A 84 0.73 5.13 -3.93
CA GLY A 84 1.91 5.87 -3.46
C GLY A 84 1.95 6.03 -1.95
N GLY A 85 3.15 6.25 -1.40
CA GLY A 85 3.34 6.65 -0.02
C GLY A 85 2.99 8.11 0.23
N GLY A 86 2.71 8.45 1.47
CA GLY A 86 2.48 9.80 1.94
C GLY A 86 3.76 10.63 2.03
N THR A 87 3.58 11.92 2.27
CA THR A 87 4.62 12.94 2.43
C THR A 87 4.48 13.55 3.82
N ASP A 88 5.57 13.97 4.43
CA ASP A 88 5.58 14.67 5.72
C ASP A 88 4.97 16.07 5.56
N ASP A 89 5.53 16.95 4.72
CA ASP A 89 4.96 18.28 4.52
C ASP A 89 4.99 18.75 3.05
N GLY A 90 4.34 19.89 2.80
CA GLY A 90 4.29 20.52 1.48
C GLY A 90 5.36 21.61 1.30
N ASN A 91 6.36 21.69 2.18
CA ASN A 91 7.40 22.71 2.15
C ASN A 91 8.68 22.17 1.47
N ASP A 92 9.64 23.06 1.23
CA ASP A 92 10.85 22.79 0.45
C ASP A 92 11.84 21.80 1.13
N ASP A 93 11.57 21.32 2.36
CA ASP A 93 12.37 20.32 3.08
C ASP A 93 11.86 18.88 2.83
N ASP A 94 12.06 18.41 1.58
CA ASP A 94 12.75 17.15 1.29
C ASP A 94 12.15 15.74 1.58
N GLY A 95 11.00 15.59 2.26
CA GLY A 95 10.41 14.29 2.63
C GLY A 95 9.32 13.73 1.69
N THR A 96 9.63 13.41 0.43
CA THR A 96 8.59 12.93 -0.50
C THR A 96 8.29 11.42 -0.44
N GLY A 97 7.02 11.07 -0.57
CA GLY A 97 6.55 9.70 -0.65
C GLY A 97 6.97 8.98 -1.94
N GLY A 98 7.22 7.68 -1.83
CA GLY A 98 7.54 6.81 -2.96
C GLY A 98 6.35 6.51 -3.85
N ALA A 99 6.59 6.45 -5.17
CA ALA A 99 5.58 5.98 -6.10
C ALA A 99 5.22 4.51 -5.88
N GLY A 100 3.92 4.23 -5.92
CA GLY A 100 3.39 2.90 -6.14
C GLY A 100 3.27 2.58 -7.63
N GLY A 101 2.78 1.40 -7.96
CA GLY A 101 2.33 1.09 -9.33
C GLY A 101 3.28 0.21 -10.15
N ASN A 102 4.52 0.00 -9.70
CA ASN A 102 5.48 -0.90 -10.36
C ASN A 102 5.64 -2.23 -9.58
N LEU A 103 6.17 -3.29 -10.23
CA LEU A 103 6.42 -4.60 -9.58
C LEU A 103 7.32 -4.46 -8.35
N VAL A 104 8.33 -3.60 -8.48
CA VAL A 104 9.12 -3.08 -7.36
C VAL A 104 8.71 -1.63 -7.16
N ALA A 105 8.03 -1.35 -6.05
CA ALA A 105 7.63 0.00 -5.69
C ALA A 105 8.84 0.85 -5.31
N GLN A 106 8.66 2.17 -5.26
CA GLN A 106 9.70 3.08 -4.80
C GLN A 106 9.66 3.24 -3.28
N GLY A 107 10.84 3.38 -2.68
CA GLY A 107 10.99 3.94 -1.35
C GLY A 107 10.77 5.46 -1.36
N TRP A 108 11.15 6.14 -0.29
CA TRP A 108 10.88 7.56 -0.09
C TRP A 108 12.15 8.40 -0.19
N PHE A 109 11.98 9.72 -0.17
CA PHE A 109 13.06 10.67 0.08
C PHE A 109 13.04 11.11 1.54
N ALA A 110 14.25 11.29 2.09
CA ALA A 110 14.52 11.76 3.43
C ALA A 110 15.61 12.82 3.37
N ASN A 111 15.32 14.08 3.69
CA ASN A 111 16.26 15.20 3.52
C ASN A 111 16.92 15.20 2.11
N GLY A 112 16.13 14.97 1.05
CA GLY A 112 16.57 15.02 -0.34
C GLY A 112 17.31 13.75 -0.77
N ASN A 113 17.55 12.82 0.15
CA ASN A 113 18.24 11.57 -0.11
C ASN A 113 17.26 10.42 -0.29
N TYR A 114 17.40 9.67 -1.37
CA TYR A 114 16.56 8.51 -1.66
C TYR A 114 16.86 7.34 -0.72
N VAL A 115 15.82 6.77 -0.11
CA VAL A 115 15.88 5.59 0.75
C VAL A 115 15.26 4.39 0.03
N GLY A 116 16.11 3.53 -0.53
CA GLY A 116 15.71 2.39 -1.36
C GLY A 116 15.74 1.01 -0.69
N ASN A 117 15.90 0.93 0.63
CA ASN A 117 16.13 -0.35 1.33
C ASN A 117 14.83 -1.05 1.79
N TYR A 118 13.69 -0.37 1.71
CA TYR A 118 12.40 -0.81 2.23
C TYR A 118 11.34 -0.90 1.13
N LEU A 119 11.69 -1.55 0.02
CA LEU A 119 10.83 -1.62 -1.17
C LEU A 119 9.78 -2.72 -1.06
N ALA A 120 8.55 -2.41 -1.43
CA ALA A 120 7.53 -3.42 -1.69
C ALA A 120 7.75 -4.08 -3.06
N LYS A 121 7.59 -5.39 -3.13
CA LYS A 121 7.80 -6.24 -4.31
C LYS A 121 6.69 -7.30 -4.43
N SER A 122 6.84 -8.23 -5.36
CA SER A 122 5.88 -9.34 -5.54
C SER A 122 5.90 -10.39 -4.42
N ASP A 123 6.91 -10.40 -3.56
CA ASP A 123 7.14 -11.40 -2.51
C ASP A 123 7.45 -10.81 -1.13
N SER A 124 7.50 -9.48 -1.02
CA SER A 124 7.99 -8.79 0.16
C SER A 124 7.47 -7.36 0.24
N GLY A 125 7.38 -6.82 1.45
CA GLY A 125 6.90 -5.48 1.78
C GLY A 125 6.42 -5.45 3.24
N PHE A 126 5.67 -4.41 3.61
CA PHE A 126 5.13 -4.28 4.96
C PHE A 126 4.12 -5.38 5.27
N SER A 127 3.05 -5.46 4.47
CA SER A 127 2.06 -6.53 4.60
C SER A 127 1.35 -6.78 3.28
N PHE A 128 0.81 -7.98 3.13
CA PHE A 128 0.03 -8.36 1.96
C PHE A 128 -1.26 -7.53 1.88
N GLY A 129 -1.37 -6.68 0.86
CA GLY A 129 -2.56 -5.84 0.66
C GLY A 129 -2.55 -4.48 1.36
N GLN A 130 -1.61 -4.21 2.26
CA GLN A 130 -1.71 -3.10 3.21
C GLN A 130 -0.37 -2.37 3.36
N GLY A 131 -0.42 -1.04 3.32
CA GLY A 131 0.69 -0.14 3.67
C GLY A 131 0.73 0.15 5.17
N GLU A 132 1.93 0.41 5.68
CA GLU A 132 2.19 0.73 7.09
C GLU A 132 1.64 2.10 7.49
N ALA A 133 1.00 2.16 8.65
CA ALA A 133 0.61 3.42 9.27
C ALA A 133 1.75 4.02 10.11
N ALA A 134 1.67 5.34 10.31
CA ALA A 134 2.44 6.04 11.31
C ALA A 134 2.15 5.49 12.72
N ILE A 135 3.20 5.25 13.50
CA ILE A 135 3.11 4.84 14.91
C ILE A 135 4.15 5.61 15.72
N ASP A 136 3.89 5.80 17.01
CA ASP A 136 4.79 6.48 17.96
C ASP A 136 5.92 5.56 18.46
N ALA A 137 6.28 4.60 17.63
CA ALA A 137 7.23 3.55 17.92
C ALA A 137 7.89 3.09 16.61
N LYS A 138 8.89 2.23 16.73
CA LYS A 138 9.47 1.57 15.56
C LYS A 138 8.48 0.60 14.90
N SER A 139 8.72 0.30 13.63
CA SER A 139 7.93 -0.68 12.88
C SER A 139 7.83 -2.01 13.64
N ARG A 140 6.59 -2.52 13.75
CA ARG A 140 6.30 -3.82 14.35
C ARG A 140 6.62 -4.98 13.42
N ASN A 141 6.76 -4.70 12.12
CA ASN A 141 7.35 -5.64 11.18
C ASN A 141 8.87 -5.58 11.35
N SER A 142 9.52 -6.72 11.62
CA SER A 142 10.98 -6.78 11.81
C SER A 142 11.80 -6.39 10.58
N LYS A 143 11.18 -6.36 9.40
CA LYS A 143 11.77 -5.88 8.14
C LYS A 143 11.57 -4.37 7.91
N GLY A 144 10.73 -3.72 8.71
CA GLY A 144 10.44 -2.29 8.60
C GLY A 144 11.47 -1.43 9.32
N VAL A 145 11.27 -0.12 9.27
CA VAL A 145 12.19 0.85 9.90
C VAL A 145 12.20 0.67 11.42
N GLN A 146 13.39 0.47 11.98
CA GLN A 146 13.58 0.16 13.40
C GLN A 146 13.95 1.38 14.26
N SER A 147 14.09 2.56 13.64
CA SER A 147 14.13 3.87 14.28
C SER A 147 12.73 4.50 14.25
N TYR A 148 12.47 5.46 15.14
CA TYR A 148 11.21 6.19 15.15
C TYR A 148 11.37 7.58 15.75
N ASP A 149 10.38 8.43 15.49
CA ASP A 149 10.15 9.72 16.10
C ASP A 149 8.67 9.82 16.53
N MET A 150 8.28 10.89 17.22
CA MET A 150 6.90 11.16 17.65
C MET A 150 6.29 12.40 16.96
N ASN A 151 6.92 12.86 15.88
CA ASN A 151 6.52 14.00 15.05
C ASN A 151 5.68 13.56 13.84
N ASP A 152 5.58 14.43 12.84
CA ASP A 152 4.88 14.24 11.58
C ASP A 152 5.34 13.00 10.81
N ILE A 153 4.67 11.87 10.97
CA ILE A 153 5.02 10.65 10.24
C ILE A 153 3.98 10.36 9.16
N ALA A 154 4.46 10.21 7.93
CA ALA A 154 3.66 9.83 6.76
C ALA A 154 3.24 8.35 6.77
N GLY A 155 2.10 8.06 6.15
CA GLY A 155 1.58 6.69 5.96
C GLY A 155 2.00 6.09 4.62
N ALA A 156 2.22 4.78 4.53
CA ALA A 156 2.73 4.12 3.33
C ALA A 156 1.64 3.62 2.38
N GLY A 157 1.99 3.40 1.11
CA GLY A 157 1.06 2.98 0.07
C GLY A 157 0.64 1.50 0.16
N GLY A 158 -0.63 1.22 -0.12
CA GLY A 158 -1.16 -0.15 -0.26
C GLY A 158 -0.78 -0.78 -1.59
N GLY A 159 -0.76 -2.11 -1.68
CA GLY A 159 -0.31 -2.80 -2.90
C GLY A 159 -0.61 -4.28 -2.90
N TRP A 160 0.06 -5.03 -3.78
CA TRP A 160 0.14 -6.48 -3.64
C TRP A 160 0.80 -6.81 -2.31
N PHE A 161 1.98 -6.24 -2.08
CA PHE A 161 2.49 -5.89 -0.77
C PHE A 161 2.53 -4.36 -0.64
N GLY A 162 2.15 -3.83 0.53
CA GLY A 162 2.27 -2.40 0.79
C GLY A 162 3.68 -1.98 1.19
N GLY A 163 3.92 -0.67 1.11
CA GLY A 163 5.17 -0.04 1.50
C GLY A 163 5.32 0.10 3.02
N PHE A 164 6.54 0.44 3.44
CA PHE A 164 6.88 0.78 4.82
C PHE A 164 6.79 2.29 5.06
N ALA A 165 6.44 2.67 6.29
CA ALA A 165 6.53 4.05 6.74
C ALA A 165 7.98 4.33 7.19
N SER A 166 8.44 5.56 7.00
CA SER A 166 9.79 5.97 7.41
C SER A 166 9.95 6.10 8.92
N HIS A 167 8.83 6.32 9.64
CA HIS A 167 8.79 6.68 11.05
C HIS A 167 9.71 7.87 11.39
N SER A 168 9.85 8.80 10.45
CA SER A 168 10.71 9.99 10.57
C SER A 168 9.95 11.24 10.12
N PRO A 169 10.19 12.41 10.76
CA PRO A 169 9.44 13.62 10.48
C PRO A 169 10.00 14.51 9.37
N ILE A 170 10.96 13.98 8.66
CA ILE A 170 11.72 14.64 7.59
C ILE A 170 11.84 13.66 6.41
N SER A 171 10.84 12.80 6.25
CA SER A 171 10.80 11.69 5.31
C SER A 171 9.38 11.35 4.89
N GLY A 172 9.22 11.03 3.62
CA GLY A 172 7.99 10.42 3.12
C GLY A 172 7.85 8.96 3.53
N ALA A 173 6.93 8.24 2.89
CA ALA A 173 6.74 6.81 3.08
C ALA A 173 6.85 6.03 1.76
N GLY A 174 7.09 4.72 1.83
CA GLY A 174 7.23 3.87 0.64
C GLY A 174 5.90 3.61 -0.08
N GLY A 175 5.97 3.43 -1.40
CA GLY A 175 4.84 3.00 -2.21
C GLY A 175 4.55 1.50 -2.08
N GLY A 176 3.34 1.08 -2.45
CA GLY A 176 2.96 -0.33 -2.57
C GLY A 176 3.26 -0.91 -3.96
N SER A 177 3.55 -2.21 -4.02
CA SER A 177 3.85 -2.91 -5.28
C SER A 177 2.59 -3.17 -6.09
N SER A 178 2.76 -3.15 -7.41
CA SER A 178 1.79 -3.71 -8.34
C SER A 178 2.06 -5.19 -8.58
N TRP A 179 1.06 -5.88 -9.10
CA TRP A 179 1.13 -7.29 -9.44
C TRP A 179 -0.01 -7.66 -10.38
N ALA A 180 0.21 -8.64 -11.26
CA ALA A 180 -0.85 -9.25 -12.05
C ALA A 180 -0.60 -10.75 -12.19
N LEU A 181 -1.66 -11.52 -12.36
CA LEU A 181 -1.57 -12.96 -12.58
C LEU A 181 -1.17 -13.23 -14.03
N THR A 182 0.12 -13.33 -14.28
CA THR A 182 0.74 -13.64 -15.58
C THR A 182 1.46 -14.99 -15.54
N GLU A 183 1.94 -15.48 -16.68
CA GLU A 183 2.73 -16.73 -16.76
C GLU A 183 4.03 -16.67 -15.94
N ASP A 184 4.65 -15.50 -15.84
CA ASP A 184 5.89 -15.24 -15.12
C ASP A 184 5.66 -14.70 -13.70
N ALA A 185 4.42 -14.46 -13.28
CA ALA A 185 4.11 -13.88 -11.98
C ALA A 185 4.75 -14.64 -10.82
N VAL A 186 5.35 -13.88 -9.90
CA VAL A 186 5.82 -14.41 -8.61
C VAL A 186 4.62 -14.49 -7.68
N ILE A 187 4.21 -15.70 -7.35
CA ILE A 187 3.16 -15.99 -6.38
C ILE A 187 3.85 -16.43 -5.09
N PRO A 188 3.63 -15.77 -3.94
CA PRO A 188 4.20 -16.19 -2.68
C PRO A 188 3.83 -17.65 -2.36
N PRO A 189 4.81 -18.51 -2.04
CA PRO A 189 4.53 -19.91 -1.77
C PRO A 189 3.82 -20.09 -0.43
N GLY A 190 2.88 -21.02 -0.38
CA GLY A 190 2.19 -21.40 0.86
C GLY A 190 1.31 -20.30 1.45
N VAL A 191 1.25 -20.28 2.77
CA VAL A 191 0.36 -19.39 3.53
C VAL A 191 0.96 -18.00 3.59
N ILE A 192 0.19 -17.00 3.15
CA ILE A 192 0.56 -15.59 3.17
C ILE A 192 0.02 -14.95 4.46
N ASP A 193 0.89 -14.22 5.17
CA ASP A 193 0.53 -13.39 6.32
C ASP A 193 0.09 -12.00 5.86
N ALA A 194 -1.21 -11.71 6.02
CA ALA A 194 -1.80 -10.40 5.79
C ALA A 194 -2.19 -9.77 7.13
N ARG A 195 -1.81 -8.51 7.35
CA ARG A 195 -2.02 -7.76 8.59
C ARG A 195 -2.58 -6.39 8.28
N ASP A 196 -3.15 -5.74 9.28
CA ASP A 196 -3.59 -4.36 9.15
C ASP A 196 -2.42 -3.36 9.16
N GLU A 197 -2.76 -2.08 9.01
CA GLU A 197 -1.81 -0.96 8.93
C GLU A 197 -0.92 -0.81 10.17
N PHE A 198 -1.32 -1.37 11.31
CA PHE A 198 -0.57 -1.39 12.58
C PHE A 198 0.14 -2.73 12.84
N TYR A 199 0.19 -3.59 11.82
CA TYR A 199 0.75 -4.94 11.87
C TYR A 199 0.05 -5.88 12.86
N GLU A 200 -1.21 -5.59 13.17
CA GLU A 200 -2.09 -6.39 14.02
C GLU A 200 -3.03 -7.25 13.17
N ASN A 201 -3.90 -8.01 13.85
CA ASN A 201 -5.01 -8.75 13.24
C ASN A 201 -4.61 -9.65 12.05
N PRO A 202 -3.70 -10.63 12.26
CA PRO A 202 -3.19 -11.46 11.17
C PRO A 202 -4.29 -12.34 10.55
N VAL A 203 -4.27 -12.40 9.23
CA VAL A 203 -5.07 -13.31 8.40
C VAL A 203 -4.12 -14.17 7.57
N MET A 204 -4.12 -15.46 7.87
CA MET A 204 -3.20 -16.44 7.27
C MET A 204 -3.96 -17.32 6.28
N LYS A 205 -3.73 -17.15 4.97
CA LYS A 205 -4.33 -18.02 3.93
C LYS A 205 -3.39 -18.24 2.75
N ASN A 206 -3.61 -19.34 2.02
CA ASN A 206 -3.00 -19.53 0.71
C ASN A 206 -3.64 -18.56 -0.30
N TYR A 207 -2.85 -18.11 -1.28
CA TYR A 207 -3.40 -17.43 -2.46
C TYR A 207 -4.27 -18.39 -3.28
N ALA A 208 -5.37 -17.89 -3.84
CA ALA A 208 -6.43 -18.73 -4.41
C ALA A 208 -6.09 -19.31 -5.79
N PHE A 209 -5.18 -18.67 -6.53
CA PHE A 209 -4.90 -19.01 -7.91
C PHE A 209 -3.47 -19.50 -8.11
N THR A 210 -3.31 -20.28 -9.17
CA THR A 210 -2.02 -20.73 -9.69
C THR A 210 -1.89 -20.26 -11.14
N LYS A 211 -0.72 -20.49 -11.72
CA LYS A 211 -0.48 -20.27 -13.15
C LYS A 211 -1.31 -21.17 -14.06
N THR A 212 -2.00 -22.18 -13.50
CA THR A 212 -2.87 -23.11 -14.23
C THR A 212 -4.36 -22.87 -13.98
N SER A 213 -4.73 -21.82 -13.23
CA SER A 213 -6.13 -21.51 -12.93
C SER A 213 -6.92 -20.95 -14.12
N GLY A 214 -6.27 -20.67 -15.26
CA GLY A 214 -6.94 -20.19 -16.48
C GLY A 214 -7.25 -18.69 -16.51
N PHE A 215 -6.77 -17.91 -15.53
CA PHE A 215 -6.99 -16.46 -15.40
C PHE A 215 -5.74 -15.63 -15.72
N LEU A 216 -4.95 -16.08 -16.69
CA LEU A 216 -3.69 -15.41 -17.02
C LEU A 216 -3.94 -14.17 -17.87
N PHE A 217 -3.23 -13.10 -17.53
CA PHE A 217 -3.18 -11.86 -18.31
C PHE A 217 -1.90 -11.83 -19.15
N PHE A 218 -2.01 -11.24 -20.33
CA PHE A 218 -0.92 -11.05 -21.28
C PHE A 218 -0.76 -9.55 -21.56
N ASP A 219 0.42 -9.14 -22.03
CA ASP A 219 0.74 -7.74 -22.36
C ASP A 219 0.54 -6.74 -21.20
N VAL A 220 0.75 -7.20 -19.97
CA VAL A 220 0.63 -6.37 -18.76
C VAL A 220 1.77 -5.36 -18.71
N GLN A 221 1.43 -4.08 -18.57
CA GLN A 221 2.39 -3.01 -18.34
C GLN A 221 2.22 -2.46 -16.92
N HIS A 222 3.33 -2.46 -16.18
CA HIS A 222 3.40 -1.82 -14.87
C HIS A 222 3.96 -0.41 -15.03
N ALA A 223 3.25 0.58 -14.51
CA ALA A 223 3.67 1.98 -14.57
C ALA A 223 3.70 2.57 -13.17
N ALA A 224 4.84 3.14 -12.79
CA ALA A 224 4.92 3.91 -11.56
C ALA A 224 4.13 5.22 -11.70
N GLY A 225 3.32 5.55 -10.70
CA GLY A 225 2.56 6.80 -10.64
C GLY A 225 2.93 7.57 -9.39
N VAL A 226 3.48 8.78 -9.56
CA VAL A 226 3.90 9.64 -8.43
C VAL A 226 2.80 10.67 -8.06
N TRP A 227 1.80 10.94 -8.91
CA TRP A 227 0.91 12.09 -8.73
C TRP A 227 -0.58 11.81 -9.09
N GLN A 228 -1.49 12.33 -8.24
CA GLN A 228 -2.97 12.33 -8.36
C GLN A 228 -3.61 11.05 -8.92
N GLY A 229 -3.00 9.90 -8.61
CA GLY A 229 -3.32 8.62 -9.23
C GLY A 229 -4.54 7.98 -8.62
N ASN A 230 -5.72 8.28 -9.15
CA ASN A 230 -6.76 7.24 -9.19
C ASN A 230 -6.18 6.12 -10.04
N GLY A 231 -5.77 4.99 -9.43
CA GLY A 231 -5.21 3.87 -10.19
C GLY A 231 -6.15 3.52 -11.34
N LYS A 232 -5.70 3.72 -12.58
CA LYS A 232 -6.52 3.48 -13.78
C LYS A 232 -6.38 2.02 -14.18
N LEU A 233 -7.50 1.31 -14.17
CA LEU A 233 -7.61 0.00 -14.77
C LEU A 233 -8.32 0.13 -16.12
N ILE A 234 -7.62 -0.18 -17.20
CA ILE A 234 -8.19 -0.22 -18.54
C ILE A 234 -8.33 -1.70 -18.91
N ILE A 235 -9.57 -2.19 -18.97
CA ILE A 235 -9.88 -3.53 -19.50
C ILE A 235 -10.47 -3.33 -20.89
N THR A 236 -9.77 -3.76 -21.92
CA THR A 236 -10.26 -3.78 -23.31
C THR A 236 -10.48 -5.22 -23.76
N PHE A 237 -11.43 -5.43 -24.67
CA PHE A 237 -11.73 -6.73 -25.30
C PHE A 237 -11.07 -6.85 -26.67
#